data_AF-A0A5E7FPN7-F1
#
_entry.id   AF-A0A5E7FPN7-F1
#
_cell.length_a   1.000
_cell.length_b   1.000
_cell.length_c   1.000
_cell.angle_alpha   90.00
_cell.angle_beta   90.00
_cell.angle_gamma   90.00
#
_symmetry.space_group_name_H-M   'P 1'
#
loop_
_entity.id
_entity.type
_entity.pdbx_description
1 polymer ?
#
loop_
_entity_poly.entity_id
_entity_poly.type
_entity_poly.pdbx_seq_one_letter_code
_entity_poly.pdbx_strand_id
1 'polypeptide(L)'
;MTIAYLAVIGWWVSTKWTSFLALELNSLGDFLAGAFGPIAFLWLVLGFLQQGRELRLTTEALNHQVVELSETVKQQTRMAEAATEQMNSQKRALDIQIWQHEKAISPSFDVQVFVVSGPVPLGRTSSVIRITNRAATVDGIEVLLDRPLGDGEPLEVGQLNGLGVSDEIKLDYASITEDAHGFLTIKYVRSDGVPKSVDFIYTAEVNGRVQISKVPTHR
;
A
#
# COMPACT_ATOMS: atom_id res chain seq x y z
N MET A 1 10.41 70.97 -31.98
CA MET A 1 9.78 72.19 -31.45
C MET A 1 10.32 72.57 -30.07
N THR A 2 10.43 71.65 -29.11
CA THR A 2 11.04 71.90 -27.78
C THR A 2 12.51 72.35 -27.83
N ILE A 3 13.31 71.75 -28.70
CA ILE A 3 14.74 72.11 -28.86
C ILE A 3 14.90 73.53 -29.43
N ALA A 4 14.07 73.92 -30.40
CA ALA A 4 14.07 75.26 -30.97
C ALA A 4 13.63 76.33 -29.96
N TYR A 5 12.64 76.00 -29.12
CA TYR A 5 12.17 76.87 -28.03
C TYR A 5 13.27 77.11 -26.96
N LEU A 6 13.97 76.04 -26.55
CA LEU A 6 15.09 76.14 -25.60
C LEU A 6 16.29 76.91 -26.17
N ALA A 7 16.57 76.76 -27.48
CA ALA A 7 17.65 77.48 -28.15
C ALA A 7 17.37 79.00 -28.26
N VAL A 8 16.13 79.38 -28.56
CA VAL A 8 15.73 80.80 -28.63
C VAL A 8 15.77 81.43 -27.24
N ILE A 9 15.31 80.72 -26.20
CA ILE A 9 15.40 81.19 -24.81
C ILE A 9 16.86 81.35 -24.39
N GLY A 10 17.72 80.36 -24.66
CA GLY A 10 19.14 80.43 -24.31
C GLY A 10 19.86 81.60 -25.00
N TRP A 11 19.55 81.84 -26.28
CA TRP A 11 20.08 82.98 -27.04
C TRP A 11 19.61 84.31 -26.46
N TRP A 12 18.32 84.43 -26.14
CA TRP A 12 17.74 85.68 -25.61
C TRP A 12 18.25 86.01 -24.20
N VAL A 13 18.42 85.01 -23.33
CA VAL A 13 19.02 85.17 -22.00
C VAL A 13 20.50 85.56 -22.10
N SER A 14 21.25 84.98 -23.04
CA SER A 14 22.66 85.34 -23.26
C SER A 14 22.85 86.79 -23.69
N THR A 15 21.93 87.34 -24.50
CA THR A 15 21.99 88.75 -24.95
C THR A 15 21.58 89.78 -23.90
N LYS A 16 20.90 89.38 -22.82
CA LYS A 16 20.39 90.27 -21.74
C LYS A 16 21.00 89.95 -20.36
N TRP A 17 22.18 89.34 -20.32
CA TRP A 17 22.82 88.80 -19.11
C TRP A 17 22.93 89.79 -17.94
N THR A 18 23.22 91.06 -18.21
CA THR A 18 23.35 92.13 -17.20
C THR A 18 22.02 92.60 -16.61
N SER A 19 20.92 92.57 -17.38
CA SER A 19 19.56 92.86 -16.88
C SER A 19 18.92 91.63 -16.23
N PHE A 20 19.32 90.43 -16.64
CA PHE A 20 18.87 89.15 -16.08
C PHE A 20 19.37 88.92 -14.66
N LEU A 21 20.61 89.33 -14.36
CA LEU A 21 21.19 89.32 -13.00
C LEU A 21 20.64 90.45 -12.10
N ALA A 22 20.00 91.46 -12.67
CA ALA A 22 19.39 92.58 -11.94
C ALA A 22 17.88 92.39 -11.67
N LEU A 23 17.28 91.29 -12.15
CA LEU A 23 15.88 90.94 -11.91
C LEU A 23 15.71 90.40 -10.48
N GLU A 24 14.64 90.82 -9.82
CA GLU A 24 14.24 90.30 -8.51
C GLU A 24 14.11 88.78 -8.56
N LEU A 25 14.67 88.09 -7.55
CA LEU A 25 14.73 86.63 -7.46
C LEU A 25 13.38 85.94 -7.74
N ASN A 26 12.28 86.62 -7.41
CA ASN A 26 10.91 86.17 -7.61
C ASN A 26 10.54 86.05 -9.10
N SER A 27 10.90 87.04 -9.92
CA SER A 27 10.61 87.07 -11.35
C SER A 27 11.46 86.09 -12.17
N LEU A 28 12.68 85.79 -11.71
CA LEU A 28 13.51 84.73 -12.26
C LEU A 28 12.91 83.35 -11.99
N GLY A 29 12.36 83.16 -10.78
CA GLY A 29 11.61 81.97 -10.39
C GLY A 29 10.38 81.74 -11.27
N ASP A 30 9.59 82.78 -11.54
CA ASP A 30 8.39 82.70 -12.38
C ASP A 30 8.72 82.32 -13.84
N PHE A 31 9.82 82.83 -14.39
CA PHE A 31 10.28 82.45 -15.74
C PHE A 31 10.70 80.97 -15.80
N LEU A 32 11.49 80.51 -14.81
CA LEU A 32 11.92 79.12 -14.72
C LEU A 32 10.73 78.18 -14.50
N ALA A 33 9.77 78.56 -13.65
CA ALA A 33 8.55 77.79 -13.44
C ALA A 33 7.71 77.68 -14.72
N GLY A 34 7.61 78.76 -15.50
CA GLY A 34 6.91 78.75 -16.80
C GLY A 34 7.60 77.90 -17.86
N ALA A 35 8.93 77.89 -17.92
CA ALA A 35 9.70 77.10 -18.88
C ALA A 35 9.79 75.61 -18.52
N PHE A 36 9.95 75.27 -17.24
CA PHE A 36 10.07 73.89 -16.77
C PHE A 36 8.72 73.20 -16.50
N GLY A 37 7.64 73.95 -16.26
CA GLY A 37 6.31 73.40 -15.99
C GLY A 37 5.80 72.41 -17.06
N PRO A 38 5.77 72.78 -18.35
CA PRO A 38 5.34 71.86 -19.43
C PRO A 38 6.25 70.64 -19.59
N ILE A 39 7.55 70.79 -19.35
CA ILE A 39 8.53 69.70 -19.45
C ILE A 39 8.33 68.69 -18.31
N ALA A 40 8.16 69.17 -17.08
CA ALA A 40 7.87 68.32 -15.93
C ALA A 40 6.52 67.58 -16.11
N PHE A 41 5.49 68.27 -16.62
CA PHE A 41 4.20 67.65 -16.92
C PHE A 41 4.30 66.57 -18.00
N LEU A 42 5.06 66.82 -19.07
CA LEU A 42 5.30 65.83 -20.13
C LEU A 42 5.97 64.56 -19.57
N TRP A 43 6.95 64.72 -18.67
CA TRP A 43 7.62 63.60 -18.01
C TRP A 43 6.66 62.78 -17.14
N LEU A 44 5.76 63.45 -16.39
CA LEU A 44 4.75 62.79 -15.58
C LEU A 44 3.79 61.94 -16.43
N VAL A 45 3.32 62.46 -17.55
CA VAL A 45 2.42 61.72 -18.45
C VAL A 45 3.12 60.51 -19.07
N LEU A 46 4.38 60.68 -19.50
CA LEU A 46 5.18 59.57 -20.04
C LEU A 46 5.41 58.47 -19.00
N GLY A 47 5.76 58.84 -17.77
CA GLY A 47 5.90 57.90 -16.66
C GLY A 47 4.61 57.13 -16.38
N PHE A 48 3.45 57.81 -16.38
CA PHE A 48 2.15 57.17 -16.17
C PHE A 48 1.79 56.20 -17.30
N LEU A 49 2.05 56.58 -18.56
CA LEU A 49 1.84 55.70 -19.72
C LEU A 49 2.75 54.46 -19.69
N GLN A 50 4.00 54.62 -19.24
CA GLN A 50 4.93 53.51 -19.08
C GLN A 50 4.49 52.56 -17.96
N GLN A 51 4.14 53.08 -16.79
CA GLN A 51 3.62 52.29 -15.67
C GLN A 51 2.37 51.49 -16.06
N GLY A 52 1.44 52.10 -16.82
CA GLY A 52 0.25 51.41 -17.31
C GLY A 52 0.56 50.24 -18.26
N ARG A 53 1.59 50.39 -19.10
CA ARG A 53 2.04 49.33 -20.01
C ARG A 53 2.71 48.18 -19.26
N GLU A 54 3.56 48.49 -18.28
CA GLU A 54 4.22 47.49 -17.44
C GLU A 54 3.22 46.67 -16.61
N LEU A 55 2.18 47.31 -16.05
CA LEU A 55 1.09 46.63 -15.34
C LEU A 55 0.33 45.66 -16.24
N ARG A 56 0.02 46.06 -17.48
CA ARG A 56 -0.68 45.19 -18.43
C ARG A 56 0.15 43.97 -18.81
N LEU A 57 1.44 44.15 -19.10
CA LEU A 57 2.36 43.05 -19.40
C LEU A 57 2.52 42.11 -18.19
N THR A 58 2.62 42.67 -16.98
CA THR A 58 2.69 41.88 -15.73
C THR A 58 1.42 41.06 -15.51
N THR A 59 0.25 41.66 -15.76
CA THR A 59 -1.04 40.98 -15.63
C THR A 59 -1.18 39.82 -16.63
N GLU A 60 -0.71 40.01 -17.87
CA GLU A 60 -0.71 38.97 -18.89
C GLU A 60 0.22 37.81 -18.52
N ALA A 61 1.44 38.11 -18.04
CA ALA A 61 2.37 37.10 -17.55
C ALA A 61 1.79 36.31 -16.35
N LEU A 62 1.12 36.98 -15.42
CA LEU A 62 0.47 36.31 -14.28
C LEU A 62 -0.67 35.39 -14.74
N ASN A 63 -1.47 35.82 -15.72
CA ASN A 63 -2.52 34.97 -16.28
C ASN A 63 -1.94 33.71 -16.93
N HIS A 64 -0.83 33.83 -17.67
CA HIS A 64 -0.13 32.66 -18.22
C HIS A 64 0.37 31.72 -17.11
N GLN A 65 0.96 32.28 -16.05
CA GLN A 65 1.43 31.48 -14.91
C GLN A 65 0.30 30.73 -14.21
N VAL A 66 -0.87 31.34 -14.04
CA VAL A 66 -2.05 30.69 -13.46
C VAL A 66 -2.54 29.54 -14.35
N VAL A 67 -2.54 29.71 -15.66
CA VAL A 67 -2.91 28.66 -16.61
C VAL A 67 -1.92 27.50 -16.56
N GLU A 68 -0.62 27.78 -16.60
CA GLU A 68 0.42 26.74 -16.49
C GLU A 68 0.36 25.98 -15.17
N LEU A 69 0.11 26.68 -14.06
CA LEU A 69 -0.06 26.05 -12.75
C LEU A 69 -1.30 25.15 -12.74
N SER A 70 -2.41 25.59 -13.33
CA SER A 70 -3.62 24.77 -13.44
C SER A 70 -3.37 23.48 -14.22
N GLU A 71 -2.67 23.57 -15.36
CA GLU A 71 -2.30 22.39 -16.14
C GLU A 71 -1.31 21.48 -15.39
N THR A 72 -0.37 22.05 -14.65
CA THR A 72 0.58 21.29 -13.81
C THR A 72 -0.16 20.53 -12.71
N VAL A 73 -1.12 21.18 -12.01
CA VAL A 73 -1.94 20.52 -10.99
C VAL A 73 -2.74 19.38 -11.60
N LYS A 74 -3.36 19.57 -12.78
CA LYS A 74 -4.07 18.48 -13.48
C LYS A 74 -3.14 17.31 -13.80
N GLN A 75 -1.91 17.57 -14.25
CA GLN A 75 -0.92 16.52 -14.52
C GLN A 75 -0.51 15.80 -13.24
N GLN A 76 -0.26 16.52 -12.15
CA GLN A 76 0.06 15.94 -10.85
C GLN A 76 -1.07 15.05 -10.31
N THR A 77 -2.32 15.49 -10.43
CA THR A 77 -3.49 14.66 -10.06
C THR A 77 -3.53 13.37 -10.87
N ARG A 78 -3.35 13.43 -12.21
CA ARG A 78 -3.31 12.22 -13.05
C ARG A 78 -2.15 11.28 -12.68
N MET A 79 -0.98 11.83 -12.36
CA MET A 79 0.16 11.04 -11.90
C MET A 79 -0.13 10.36 -10.55
N ALA A 80 -0.76 11.08 -9.61
CA ALA A 80 -1.14 10.52 -8.31
C ALA A 80 -2.20 9.42 -8.46
N GLU A 81 -3.17 9.60 -9.34
CA GLU A 81 -4.17 8.57 -9.68
C GLU A 81 -3.50 7.32 -10.28
N ALA A 82 -2.60 7.50 -11.26
CA ALA A 82 -1.87 6.40 -11.87
C ALA A 82 -0.98 5.64 -10.85
N ALA A 83 -0.30 6.38 -9.97
CA ALA A 83 0.51 5.79 -8.90
C ALA A 83 -0.35 4.97 -7.92
N THR A 84 -1.54 5.47 -7.59
CA THR A 84 -2.49 4.76 -6.74
C THR A 84 -2.98 3.47 -7.39
N GLU A 85 -3.33 3.50 -8.68
CA GLU A 85 -3.74 2.29 -9.41
C GLU A 85 -2.60 1.27 -9.53
N GLN A 86 -1.37 1.73 -9.74
CA GLN A 86 -0.19 0.89 -9.75
C GLN A 86 0.03 0.21 -8.39
N MET A 87 -0.08 0.97 -7.29
CA MET A 87 0.03 0.43 -5.93
C MET A 87 -1.05 -0.61 -5.64
N ASN A 88 -2.29 -0.36 -6.05
CA ASN A 88 -3.39 -1.33 -5.91
C ASN A 88 -3.11 -2.61 -6.71
N SER A 89 -2.56 -2.48 -7.91
CA SER A 89 -2.18 -3.62 -8.75
C SER A 89 -1.03 -4.42 -8.16
N GLN A 90 0.00 -3.76 -7.61
CA GLN A 90 1.09 -4.42 -6.88
C GLN A 90 0.59 -5.14 -5.63
N LYS A 91 -0.32 -4.51 -4.87
CA LYS A 91 -0.93 -5.14 -3.69
C LYS A 91 -1.69 -6.41 -4.07
N ARG A 92 -2.53 -6.36 -5.11
CA ARG A 92 -3.24 -7.55 -5.63
C ARG A 92 -2.27 -8.67 -6.04
N ALA A 93 -1.17 -8.33 -6.71
CA ALA A 93 -0.16 -9.31 -7.10
C ALA A 93 0.52 -9.94 -5.88
N LEU A 94 0.85 -9.14 -4.86
CA LEU A 94 1.41 -9.63 -3.61
C LEU A 94 0.43 -10.55 -2.87
N ASP A 95 -0.84 -10.19 -2.78
CA ASP A 95 -1.87 -11.02 -2.14
C ASP A 95 -1.99 -12.39 -2.84
N ILE A 96 -1.93 -12.40 -4.18
CA ILE A 96 -1.89 -13.65 -4.96
C ILE A 96 -0.63 -14.45 -4.63
N GLN A 97 0.53 -13.82 -4.56
CA GLN A 97 1.79 -14.49 -4.19
C GLN A 97 1.74 -15.09 -2.78
N ILE A 98 1.23 -14.35 -1.80
CA ILE A 98 1.06 -14.82 -0.43
C ILE A 98 0.12 -16.02 -0.40
N TRP A 99 -1.00 -15.96 -1.11
CA TRP A 99 -1.95 -17.07 -1.18
C TRP A 99 -1.35 -18.31 -1.86
N GLN A 100 -0.58 -18.12 -2.93
CA GLN A 100 0.15 -19.21 -3.59
C GLN A 100 1.19 -19.83 -2.66
N HIS A 101 1.96 -19.00 -1.96
CA HIS A 101 2.93 -19.46 -0.98
C HIS A 101 2.23 -20.23 0.15
N GLU A 102 1.17 -19.68 0.74
CA GLU A 102 0.40 -20.33 1.80
C GLU A 102 -0.09 -21.71 1.35
N LYS A 103 -0.60 -21.83 0.12
CA LYS A 103 -1.01 -23.12 -0.45
C LYS A 103 0.14 -24.09 -0.68
N ALA A 104 1.26 -23.60 -1.23
CA ALA A 104 2.41 -24.44 -1.55
C ALA A 104 3.07 -25.06 -0.31
N ILE A 105 3.01 -24.35 0.83
CA ILE A 105 3.56 -24.84 2.11
C ILE A 105 2.49 -25.40 3.05
N SER A 106 1.23 -25.51 2.62
CA SER A 106 0.18 -26.19 3.41
C SER A 106 0.21 -27.69 3.15
N PRO A 107 0.29 -28.55 4.19
CA PRO A 107 0.25 -29.99 4.01
C PRO A 107 -1.17 -30.46 3.70
N SER A 108 -1.25 -31.66 3.13
CA SER A 108 -2.51 -32.35 2.87
C SER A 108 -2.41 -33.76 3.44
N PHE A 109 -3.00 -33.94 4.61
CA PHE A 109 -3.02 -35.22 5.31
C PHE A 109 -4.27 -36.02 4.94
N ASP A 110 -4.03 -37.26 4.55
CA ASP A 110 -5.04 -38.30 4.36
C ASP A 110 -4.79 -39.38 5.42
N VAL A 111 -5.77 -39.62 6.29
CA VAL A 111 -5.63 -40.54 7.41
C VAL A 111 -6.47 -41.79 7.12
N GLN A 112 -5.84 -42.94 7.14
CA GLN A 112 -6.48 -44.24 6.90
C GLN A 112 -6.32 -45.12 8.13
N VAL A 113 -7.41 -45.78 8.53
CA VAL A 113 -7.42 -46.71 9.66
C VAL A 113 -7.64 -48.12 9.15
N PHE A 114 -6.75 -49.03 9.53
CA PHE A 114 -6.82 -50.44 9.17
C PHE A 114 -7.05 -51.25 10.45
N VAL A 115 -8.12 -52.06 10.47
CA VAL A 115 -8.38 -52.97 11.59
C VAL A 115 -7.42 -54.15 11.47
N VAL A 116 -6.56 -54.35 12.47
CA VAL A 116 -5.56 -55.43 12.48
C VAL A 116 -6.09 -56.66 13.22
N SER A 117 -6.80 -56.43 14.33
CA SER A 117 -7.53 -57.46 15.07
C SER A 117 -8.98 -57.03 15.20
N GLY A 118 -9.91 -57.88 14.76
CA GLY A 118 -11.35 -57.60 14.80
C GLY A 118 -11.89 -57.44 16.22
N PRO A 119 -13.14 -56.94 16.36
CA PRO A 119 -13.75 -56.74 17.67
C PRO A 119 -13.89 -58.06 18.42
N VAL A 120 -13.25 -58.15 19.58
CA VAL A 120 -13.43 -59.28 20.51
C VAL A 120 -14.48 -58.88 21.53
N PRO A 121 -15.57 -59.66 21.75
CA PRO A 121 -16.56 -59.36 22.79
C PRO A 121 -15.89 -59.21 24.16
N LEU A 122 -16.10 -58.07 24.82
CA LEU A 122 -15.45 -57.70 26.11
C LEU A 122 -13.90 -57.70 26.06
N GLY A 123 -13.31 -57.63 24.86
CA GLY A 123 -11.86 -57.63 24.66
C GLY A 123 -11.30 -56.27 24.21
N ARG A 124 -10.08 -56.30 23.68
CA ARG A 124 -9.43 -55.15 23.05
C ARG A 124 -9.43 -55.31 21.53
N THR A 125 -9.69 -54.22 20.84
CA THR A 125 -9.53 -54.11 19.39
C THR A 125 -8.20 -53.45 19.10
N SER A 126 -7.47 -53.97 18.12
CA SER A 126 -6.20 -53.37 17.68
C SER A 126 -6.36 -52.87 16.25
N SER A 127 -6.16 -51.58 16.06
CA SER A 127 -6.21 -50.92 14.75
C SER A 127 -4.91 -50.18 14.51
N VAL A 128 -4.55 -50.01 13.24
CA VAL A 128 -3.39 -49.25 12.83
C VAL A 128 -3.84 -48.00 12.09
N ILE A 129 -3.28 -46.86 12.47
CA ILE A 129 -3.42 -45.61 11.74
C ILE A 129 -2.22 -45.42 10.83
N ARG A 130 -2.51 -45.01 9.59
CA ARG A 130 -1.52 -44.59 8.61
C ARG A 130 -1.87 -43.19 8.12
N ILE A 131 -0.91 -42.27 8.24
CA ILE A 131 -1.05 -40.90 7.80
C ILE A 131 -0.24 -40.73 6.53
N THR A 132 -0.89 -40.29 5.45
CA THR A 132 -0.22 -39.98 4.19
C THR A 132 -0.20 -38.47 4.00
N ASN A 133 0.99 -37.90 3.82
CA ASN A 133 1.13 -36.52 3.38
C ASN A 133 1.21 -36.49 1.85
N ARG A 134 0.39 -35.64 1.21
CA ARG A 134 0.30 -35.52 -0.25
C ARG A 134 0.71 -34.15 -0.79
N ALA A 135 1.18 -33.24 0.05
CA ALA A 135 1.53 -31.88 -0.36
C ALA A 135 2.91 -31.43 0.19
N ALA A 136 2.94 -30.43 1.07
CA ALA A 136 4.19 -29.87 1.58
C ALA A 136 4.82 -30.76 2.67
N THR A 137 6.15 -30.88 2.69
CA THR A 137 6.88 -31.54 3.78
C THR A 137 6.64 -30.84 5.12
N VAL A 138 6.48 -31.64 6.17
CA VAL A 138 6.20 -31.21 7.53
C VAL A 138 7.08 -31.95 8.53
N ASP A 139 7.40 -31.28 9.63
CA ASP A 139 8.24 -31.77 10.72
C ASP A 139 7.45 -31.79 12.04
N GLY A 140 7.96 -32.51 13.04
CA GLY A 140 7.41 -32.52 14.40
C GLY A 140 5.93 -32.90 14.45
N ILE A 141 5.56 -33.99 13.76
CA ILE A 141 4.16 -34.40 13.70
C ILE A 141 3.80 -35.12 14.99
N GLU A 142 2.79 -34.58 15.66
CA GLU A 142 2.17 -35.16 16.84
C GLU A 142 0.70 -35.43 16.56
N VAL A 143 0.24 -36.62 16.91
CA VAL A 143 -1.13 -37.05 16.69
C VAL A 143 -1.80 -37.25 18.03
N LEU A 144 -2.90 -36.53 18.27
CA LEU A 144 -3.70 -36.63 19.48
C LEU A 144 -5.04 -37.25 19.13
N LEU A 145 -5.39 -38.34 19.81
CA LEU A 145 -6.68 -39.01 19.69
C LEU A 145 -7.43 -38.96 21.00
N ASP A 146 -8.65 -38.44 20.95
CA ASP A 146 -9.57 -38.53 22.08
C ASP A 146 -10.10 -39.95 22.26
N ARG A 147 -10.81 -40.18 23.38
CA ARG A 147 -11.56 -41.42 23.61
C ARG A 147 -12.69 -41.57 22.57
N PRO A 148 -13.01 -42.80 22.12
CA PRO A 148 -12.57 -44.10 22.64
C PRO A 148 -11.29 -44.68 22.03
N LEU A 149 -10.74 -44.09 20.97
CA LEU A 149 -9.58 -44.63 20.24
C LEU A 149 -8.21 -44.27 20.85
N GLY A 150 -8.16 -43.19 21.61
CA GLY A 150 -6.98 -42.78 22.38
C GLY A 150 -7.36 -42.18 23.73
N ASP A 151 -6.35 -41.76 24.48
CA ASP A 151 -6.52 -41.16 25.82
C ASP A 151 -6.17 -39.66 25.85
N GLY A 152 -6.00 -39.02 24.68
CA GLY A 152 -5.60 -37.62 24.52
C GLY A 152 -4.08 -37.38 24.62
N GLU A 153 -3.29 -38.42 24.89
CA GLU A 153 -1.82 -38.36 24.90
C GLU A 153 -1.27 -38.16 23.47
N PRO A 154 -0.30 -37.24 23.28
CA PRO A 154 0.31 -37.02 21.97
C PRO A 154 1.19 -38.19 21.58
N LEU A 155 0.97 -38.71 20.37
CA LEU A 155 1.84 -39.71 19.76
C LEU A 155 2.74 -39.06 18.71
N GLU A 156 4.06 -39.17 18.91
CA GLU A 156 5.06 -38.65 17.98
C GLU A 156 5.18 -39.54 16.75
N VAL A 157 5.05 -38.92 15.58
CA VAL A 157 5.20 -39.57 14.26
C VAL A 157 6.49 -39.13 13.56
N GLY A 158 7.09 -38.01 13.99
CA GLY A 158 8.34 -37.50 13.43
C GLY A 158 8.13 -36.67 12.15
N GLN A 159 8.93 -36.93 11.13
CA GLN A 159 8.94 -36.16 9.87
C GLN A 159 8.18 -36.88 8.74
N LEU A 160 7.34 -36.14 8.01
CA LEU A 160 6.70 -36.63 6.79
C LEU A 160 7.01 -35.73 5.59
N ASN A 161 7.69 -36.31 4.61
CA ASN A 161 7.90 -35.69 3.30
C ASN A 161 6.57 -35.46 2.56
N GLY A 162 6.58 -34.57 1.58
CA GLY A 162 5.38 -34.19 0.80
C GLY A 162 4.62 -35.30 0.07
N LEU A 163 5.22 -36.48 -0.08
CA LEU A 163 4.60 -37.71 -0.60
C LEU A 163 4.87 -38.91 0.35
N GLY A 164 5.21 -38.60 1.60
CA GLY A 164 5.58 -39.57 2.62
C GLY A 164 4.37 -40.22 3.26
N VAL A 165 4.57 -41.46 3.69
CA VAL A 165 3.61 -42.24 4.47
C VAL A 165 4.22 -42.47 5.84
N SER A 166 3.45 -42.28 6.91
CA SER A 166 3.91 -42.52 8.27
C SER A 166 4.14 -44.00 8.52
N ASP A 167 4.97 -44.29 9.52
CA ASP A 167 4.98 -45.61 10.12
C ASP A 167 3.59 -45.96 10.69
N GLU A 168 3.38 -47.26 10.85
CA GLU A 168 2.13 -47.82 11.36
C GLU A 168 1.98 -47.51 12.86
N ILE A 169 1.04 -46.62 13.17
CA ILE A 169 0.68 -46.27 14.53
C ILE A 169 -0.30 -47.30 15.06
N LYS A 170 0.12 -48.14 15.99
CA LYS A 170 -0.75 -49.13 16.63
C LYS A 170 -1.60 -48.46 17.71
N LEU A 171 -2.91 -48.69 17.63
CA LEU A 171 -3.90 -48.30 18.61
C LEU A 171 -4.52 -49.54 19.23
N ASP A 172 -4.37 -49.68 20.54
CA ASP A 172 -5.04 -50.72 21.31
C ASP A 172 -6.08 -50.07 22.20
N TYR A 173 -7.37 -50.31 21.92
CA TYR A 173 -8.49 -49.71 22.63
C TYR A 173 -9.53 -50.76 23.02
N ALA A 174 -10.41 -50.42 23.96
CA ALA A 174 -11.50 -51.30 24.36
C ALA A 174 -12.48 -51.49 23.20
N SER A 175 -13.00 -52.70 23.02
CA SER A 175 -14.02 -52.97 22.01
C SER A 175 -15.22 -52.02 22.16
N ILE A 176 -15.59 -51.38 21.06
CA ILE A 176 -16.64 -50.36 21.03
C ILE A 176 -18.00 -51.04 21.13
N THR A 177 -18.79 -50.64 22.12
CA THR A 177 -20.12 -51.22 22.40
C THR A 177 -21.27 -50.40 21.82
N GLU A 178 -21.05 -49.11 21.55
CA GLU A 178 -21.98 -48.18 20.90
C GLU A 178 -21.18 -47.26 19.98
N ASP A 179 -21.74 -46.90 18.82
CA ASP A 179 -21.08 -46.02 17.86
C ASP A 179 -20.69 -44.70 18.54
N ALA A 180 -19.41 -44.37 18.46
CA ALA A 180 -18.85 -43.23 19.17
C ALA A 180 -18.08 -42.33 18.21
N HIS A 181 -18.17 -41.03 18.46
CA HIS A 181 -17.41 -40.01 17.73
C HIS A 181 -16.30 -39.46 18.63
N GLY A 182 -15.15 -39.15 18.02
CA GLY A 182 -14.07 -38.45 18.70
C GLY A 182 -13.28 -37.58 17.75
N PHE A 183 -12.38 -36.78 18.32
CA PHE A 183 -11.52 -35.89 17.55
C PHE A 183 -10.12 -36.47 17.41
N LEU A 184 -9.57 -36.29 16.22
CA LEU A 184 -8.19 -36.57 15.87
C LEU A 184 -7.54 -35.24 15.51
N THR A 185 -6.61 -34.78 16.33
CA THR A 185 -5.85 -33.55 16.09
C THR A 185 -4.45 -33.92 15.64
N ILE A 186 -4.05 -33.43 14.47
CA ILE A 186 -2.67 -33.56 13.99
C ILE A 186 -1.99 -32.21 14.15
N LYS A 187 -1.02 -32.12 15.06
CA LYS A 187 -0.11 -30.97 15.18
C LYS A 187 1.13 -31.22 14.32
N TYR A 188 1.64 -30.18 13.69
CA TYR A 188 2.80 -30.25 12.81
C TYR A 188 3.48 -28.89 12.70
N VAL A 189 4.76 -28.91 12.34
CA VAL A 189 5.55 -27.72 11.99
C VAL A 189 5.73 -27.70 10.48
N ARG A 190 5.39 -26.57 9.86
CA ARG A 190 5.54 -26.38 8.41
C ARG A 190 7.00 -26.06 8.07
N SER A 191 7.30 -26.06 6.77
CA SER A 191 8.62 -25.68 6.26
C SER A 191 9.05 -24.25 6.62
N ASP A 192 8.11 -23.38 7.01
CA ASP A 192 8.37 -22.02 7.52
C ASP A 192 8.70 -21.99 9.03
N GLY A 193 8.70 -23.13 9.71
CA GLY A 193 8.94 -23.25 11.15
C GLY A 193 7.73 -22.89 12.02
N VAL A 194 6.57 -22.59 11.42
CA VAL A 194 5.37 -22.21 12.17
C VAL A 194 4.58 -23.47 12.55
N PRO A 195 4.30 -23.70 13.85
CA PRO A 195 3.45 -24.80 14.27
C PRO A 195 1.98 -24.53 13.90
N LYS A 196 1.30 -25.54 13.37
CA LYS A 196 -0.13 -25.53 13.06
C LYS A 196 -0.76 -26.87 13.46
N SER A 197 -2.09 -26.89 13.56
CA SER A 197 -2.87 -28.10 13.76
C SER A 197 -3.97 -28.24 12.70
N VAL A 198 -4.38 -29.48 12.45
CA VAL A 198 -5.56 -29.81 11.65
C VAL A 198 -6.37 -30.84 12.41
N ASP A 199 -7.68 -30.59 12.46
CA ASP A 199 -8.62 -31.41 13.22
C ASP A 199 -9.44 -32.29 12.26
N PHE A 200 -9.65 -33.52 12.68
CA PHE A 200 -10.44 -34.53 12.01
C PHE A 200 -11.47 -35.07 13.00
N ILE A 201 -12.66 -35.43 12.52
CA ILE A 201 -13.64 -36.19 13.28
C ILE A 201 -13.53 -37.63 12.83
N TYR A 202 -13.45 -38.54 13.78
CA TYR A 202 -13.56 -39.96 13.49
C TYR A 202 -14.88 -40.50 14.07
N THR A 203 -15.45 -41.48 13.38
CA THR A 203 -16.59 -42.28 13.82
C THR A 203 -16.12 -43.70 13.95
N ALA A 204 -16.24 -44.24 15.15
CA ALA A 204 -15.79 -45.58 15.47
C ALA A 204 -17.03 -46.45 15.72
N GLU A 205 -17.23 -47.41 14.82
CA GLU A 205 -18.42 -48.26 14.76
C GLU A 205 -18.27 -49.51 15.63
N VAL A 206 -19.38 -50.07 16.11
CA VAL A 206 -19.41 -51.32 16.91
C VAL A 206 -18.77 -52.51 16.18
N ASN A 207 -18.76 -52.49 14.84
CA ASN A 207 -18.12 -53.53 14.00
C ASN A 207 -16.57 -53.40 13.94
N GLY A 208 -15.98 -52.43 14.64
CA GLY A 208 -14.54 -52.15 14.68
C GLY A 208 -14.03 -51.26 13.56
N ARG A 209 -14.86 -50.88 12.57
CA ARG A 209 -14.48 -49.94 11.52
C ARG A 209 -14.40 -48.53 12.08
N VAL A 210 -13.39 -47.80 11.63
CA VAL A 210 -13.20 -46.39 11.97
C VAL A 210 -13.21 -45.59 10.68
N GLN A 211 -14.16 -44.67 10.56
CA GLN A 211 -14.23 -43.73 9.45
C GLN A 211 -13.71 -42.38 9.91
N ILE A 212 -12.77 -41.79 9.16
CA ILE A 212 -12.23 -40.46 9.46
C ILE A 212 -12.75 -39.48 8.41
N SER A 213 -13.33 -38.39 8.87
CA SER A 213 -13.76 -37.27 8.04
C SER A 213 -13.02 -36.00 8.47
N LYS A 214 -12.45 -35.28 7.50
CA LYS A 214 -11.81 -34.00 7.76
C LYS A 214 -12.87 -33.00 8.21
N VAL A 215 -12.66 -32.33 9.35
CA VAL A 215 -13.55 -31.24 9.74
C VAL A 215 -13.36 -30.12 8.74
N PRO A 216 -14.41 -29.66 8.04
CA PRO A 216 -14.29 -28.47 7.22
C PRO A 216 -13.95 -27.32 8.17
N THR A 217 -12.71 -26.85 8.10
CA THR A 217 -12.29 -25.63 8.78
C THR A 217 -13.08 -24.50 8.14
N HIS A 218 -14.23 -24.15 8.71
CA HIS A 218 -14.98 -22.95 8.32
C HIS A 218 -14.07 -21.76 8.61
N ARG A 219 -13.53 -21.18 7.53
CA ARG A 219 -12.92 -19.85 7.50
C ARG A 219 -14.01 -18.84 7.16
#